data_AF-A0A7X1LRR3-F1
#
_entry.id   AF-A0A7X1LRR3-F1
#
_cell.length_a   1.000
_cell.length_b   1.000
_cell.length_c   1.000
_cell.angle_alpha   90.00
_cell.angle_beta   90.00
_cell.angle_gamma   90.00
#
_symmetry.space_group_name_H-M   'P 1'
#
loop_
_entity.id
_entity.type
_entity.pdbx_description
1 polymer ?
#
loop_
_entity_poly.entity_id
_entity_poly.type
_entity_poly.pdbx_seq_one_letter_code
_entity_poly.pdbx_strand_id
1 'polypeptide(L)'
;MRNNVQVPTESSDAPLMRDDAPQVSQCPALDEQCAGEDCAPGTPADYALHRGPEHGMRVSFLDEPLLPFELAQWGDGRPELAFFADGSWPGLTLAQVDELLLALDEYTGALRVAREHLAAALRTQHEGR
;
A
#
# COMPACT_ATOMS: atom_id res chain seq x y z
N MET A 1 -58.41 37.46 11.25
CA MET A 1 -57.37 38.50 11.39
C MET A 1 -56.06 37.78 11.69
N ARG A 2 -55.02 38.04 10.90
CA ARG A 2 -53.66 37.51 11.07
C ARG A 2 -52.99 38.20 12.26
N ASN A 3 -52.16 37.49 13.01
CA ASN A 3 -50.85 38.01 13.39
C ASN A 3 -49.89 36.89 13.78
N ASN A 4 -48.70 37.00 13.20
CA ASN A 4 -47.54 36.13 13.34
C ASN A 4 -46.92 36.26 14.73
N VAL A 5 -46.43 35.14 15.27
CA VAL A 5 -45.32 35.15 16.23
C VAL A 5 -44.26 34.21 15.69
N GLN A 6 -43.08 34.79 15.47
CA GLN A 6 -41.85 34.17 14.98
C GLN A 6 -41.50 32.87 15.72
N VAL A 7 -41.12 31.85 14.95
CA VAL A 7 -40.38 30.68 15.42
C VAL A 7 -38.90 31.08 15.50
N PRO A 8 -38.20 30.95 16.64
CA PRO A 8 -36.76 31.05 16.66
C PRO A 8 -36.15 29.76 16.09
N THR A 9 -35.39 29.92 15.01
CA THR A 9 -34.35 29.01 14.53
C THR A 9 -33.30 28.80 15.62
N GLU A 10 -33.15 27.58 16.12
CA GLU A 10 -31.89 27.11 16.69
C GLU A 10 -31.28 26.06 15.77
N SER A 11 -30.31 26.57 14.99
CA SER A 11 -29.13 25.87 14.51
C SER A 11 -28.66 24.85 15.55
N SER A 12 -28.89 23.57 15.29
CA SER A 12 -28.16 22.52 15.99
C SER A 12 -26.79 22.40 15.34
N ASP A 13 -25.89 23.29 15.75
CA ASP A 13 -24.45 23.12 15.67
C ASP A 13 -24.06 21.83 16.41
N ALA A 14 -24.14 20.70 15.72
CA ALA A 14 -23.29 19.57 16.08
C ALA A 14 -21.90 19.95 15.57
N PRO A 15 -20.90 20.16 16.44
CA PRO A 15 -19.53 20.24 15.98
C PRO A 15 -19.24 18.87 15.34
N LEU A 16 -19.22 18.82 14.01
CA LEU A 16 -18.54 17.76 13.27
C LEU A 16 -17.15 17.73 13.88
N MET A 17 -16.92 16.68 14.67
CA MET A 17 -15.64 16.37 15.26
C MET A 17 -14.61 16.56 14.15
N ARG A 18 -13.75 17.54 14.36
CA ARG A 18 -12.61 17.82 13.51
C ARG A 18 -11.94 16.50 13.18
N ASP A 19 -11.91 16.15 11.90
CA ASP A 19 -10.93 15.26 11.29
C ASP A 19 -9.53 15.91 11.34
N ASP A 20 -9.13 16.40 12.52
CA ASP A 20 -7.77 16.79 12.86
C ASP A 20 -7.04 15.58 13.47
N ALA A 21 -7.42 14.35 13.10
CA ALA A 21 -6.48 13.24 13.20
C ALA A 21 -5.35 13.57 12.23
N PRO A 22 -4.07 13.63 12.68
CA PRO A 22 -2.97 13.83 11.77
C PRO A 22 -3.07 12.75 10.70
N GLN A 23 -3.41 13.16 9.49
CA GLN A 23 -3.15 12.35 8.32
C GLN A 23 -1.63 12.24 8.31
N VAL A 24 -1.09 11.14 8.83
CA VAL A 24 0.33 10.86 8.72
C VAL A 24 0.56 10.59 7.25
N SER A 25 0.83 11.66 6.52
CA SER A 25 1.06 11.65 5.08
C SER A 25 2.42 11.06 4.72
N GLN A 26 3.24 10.71 5.72
CA GLN A 26 4.64 10.36 5.54
C GLN A 26 5.04 9.29 6.56
N CYS A 27 5.11 8.05 6.09
CA CYS A 27 5.82 6.99 6.79
C CYS A 27 7.24 6.94 6.21
N PRO A 28 8.29 7.30 6.95
CA PRO A 28 9.67 7.29 6.40
C PRO A 28 10.19 5.88 6.15
N ALA A 29 9.48 4.84 6.61
CA ALA A 29 9.77 3.47 6.25
C ALA A 29 9.57 3.26 4.74
N LEU A 30 10.35 2.32 4.18
CA LEU A 30 10.22 1.92 2.79
C LEU A 30 10.37 3.06 1.77
N ASP A 31 11.20 4.08 2.05
CA ASP A 31 11.39 5.21 1.11
C ASP A 31 10.05 5.91 0.77
N GLU A 32 9.24 6.15 1.81
CA GLU A 32 7.91 6.78 1.72
C GLU A 32 6.86 5.96 0.94
N GLN A 33 7.14 4.68 0.63
CA GLN A 33 6.21 3.81 -0.08
C GLN A 33 5.21 3.07 0.82
N CYS A 34 5.20 3.31 2.14
CA CYS A 34 4.31 2.59 3.06
C CYS A 34 2.82 2.84 2.70
N ALA A 35 2.07 1.76 2.51
CA ALA A 35 0.65 1.74 2.24
C ALA A 35 -0.10 0.97 3.35
N GLY A 36 -1.22 1.53 3.85
CA GLY A 36 -2.17 0.81 4.71
C GLY A 36 -2.20 1.22 6.20
N GLU A 37 -2.99 0.47 6.98
CA GLU A 37 -3.27 0.73 8.41
C GLU A 37 -2.03 0.57 9.30
N ASP A 38 -1.06 -0.24 8.89
CA ASP A 38 0.19 -0.47 9.62
C ASP A 38 1.15 0.74 9.63
N CYS A 39 0.80 1.81 8.89
CA CYS A 39 1.50 3.09 8.89
C CYS A 39 0.80 4.15 9.79
N ALA A 40 -0.26 3.77 10.53
CA ALA A 40 -1.05 4.69 11.34
C ALA A 40 -0.31 5.17 12.62
N PRO A 41 -0.53 6.43 13.06
CA PRO A 41 0.06 6.94 14.29
C PRO A 41 -0.45 6.17 15.52
N GLY A 42 0.48 5.69 16.35
CA GLY A 42 0.17 5.01 17.62
C GLY A 42 0.41 3.50 17.61
N THR A 43 0.65 2.89 16.44
CA THR A 43 1.16 1.52 16.37
C THR A 43 2.56 1.47 16.99
N PRO A 44 2.82 0.63 18.00
CA PRO A 44 4.15 0.51 18.56
C PRO A 44 5.15 0.09 17.48
N ALA A 45 6.28 0.79 17.40
CA ALA A 45 7.25 0.62 16.31
C ALA A 45 7.69 -0.84 16.13
N ASP A 46 7.94 -1.55 17.23
CA ASP A 46 8.42 -2.94 17.24
C ASP A 46 7.42 -3.95 16.65
N TYR A 47 6.15 -3.56 16.50
CA TYR A 47 5.05 -4.40 16.01
C TYR A 47 4.46 -3.91 14.68
N ALA A 48 4.90 -2.76 14.17
CA ALA A 48 4.43 -2.22 12.91
C ALA A 48 4.98 -3.05 11.74
N LEU A 49 4.13 -3.45 10.80
CA LEU A 49 4.54 -4.07 9.54
C LEU A 49 4.33 -3.08 8.40
N HIS A 50 5.39 -2.40 7.98
CA HIS A 50 5.31 -1.52 6.83
C HIS A 50 5.26 -2.36 5.55
N ARG A 51 4.27 -2.12 4.70
CA ARG A 51 4.13 -2.75 3.37
C ARG A 51 4.08 -1.67 2.30
N GLY A 52 4.77 -1.90 1.20
CA GLY A 52 4.67 -1.10 -0.01
C GLY A 52 3.45 -1.50 -0.86
N PRO A 53 3.31 -0.92 -2.06
CA PRO A 53 2.34 -1.39 -3.03
C PRO A 53 2.59 -2.85 -3.40
N GLU A 54 1.52 -3.64 -3.49
CA GLU A 54 1.58 -5.00 -4.03
C GLU A 54 1.72 -4.95 -5.57
N HIS A 55 2.65 -5.73 -6.09
CA HIS A 55 2.86 -5.97 -7.51
C HIS A 55 2.67 -7.44 -7.83
N GLY A 56 2.33 -7.77 -9.07
CA GLY A 56 2.20 -9.16 -9.53
C GLY A 56 1.98 -9.22 -11.03
N MET A 57 2.25 -10.37 -11.64
CA MET A 57 1.96 -10.59 -13.05
C MET A 57 0.46 -10.72 -13.25
N ARG A 58 -0.16 -9.78 -13.96
CA ARG A 58 -1.58 -9.82 -14.30
C ARG A 58 -1.77 -10.43 -15.67
N VAL A 59 -2.61 -11.46 -15.73
CA VAL A 59 -2.96 -12.18 -16.95
C VAL A 59 -4.48 -12.40 -16.98
N SER A 60 -5.05 -12.52 -18.16
CA SER A 60 -6.50 -12.64 -18.38
C SER A 60 -7.09 -13.99 -17.98
N PHE A 61 -6.25 -15.02 -17.84
CA PHE A 61 -6.66 -16.39 -17.59
C PHE A 61 -6.56 -16.82 -16.11
N LEU A 62 -6.26 -15.87 -15.20
CA LEU A 62 -6.29 -16.07 -13.76
C LEU A 62 -6.95 -14.86 -13.10
N ASP A 63 -7.70 -15.11 -12.04
CA ASP A 63 -8.37 -14.04 -11.28
C ASP A 63 -7.37 -13.29 -10.38
N GLU A 64 -6.36 -13.99 -9.86
CA GLU A 64 -5.35 -13.46 -8.95
C GLU A 64 -3.99 -13.28 -9.66
N PRO A 65 -3.17 -12.29 -9.24
CA PRO A 65 -1.84 -12.08 -9.79
C PRO A 65 -0.91 -13.28 -9.56
N LEU A 66 -0.07 -13.58 -10.55
CA LEU A 66 0.99 -14.58 -10.41
C LEU A 66 2.26 -13.95 -9.81
N LEU A 67 2.92 -14.72 -8.92
CA LEU A 67 4.14 -14.32 -8.21
C LEU A 67 4.06 -12.91 -7.60
N PRO A 68 3.03 -12.59 -6.80
CA PRO A 68 2.96 -11.27 -6.21
C PRO A 68 4.17 -10.99 -5.30
N PHE A 69 4.54 -9.72 -5.21
CA PHE A 69 5.57 -9.26 -4.30
C PHE A 69 5.27 -7.86 -3.80
N GLU A 70 5.85 -7.52 -2.66
CA GLU A 70 5.84 -6.18 -2.10
C GLU A 70 7.14 -5.90 -1.35
N LEU A 71 7.42 -4.61 -1.11
CA LEU A 71 8.46 -4.20 -0.19
C LEU A 71 7.90 -4.25 1.23
N ALA A 72 8.58 -4.89 2.17
CA ALA A 72 8.11 -5.04 3.54
C ALA A 72 9.20 -4.72 4.56
N GLN A 73 8.80 -4.23 5.74
CA GLN A 73 9.70 -3.98 6.87
C GLN A 73 8.96 -4.16 8.19
N TRP A 74 9.49 -5.01 9.07
CA TRP A 74 9.02 -5.16 10.45
C TRP A 74 9.72 -4.15 11.36
N GLY A 75 8.96 -3.19 11.90
CA GLY A 75 9.44 -2.12 12.76
C GLY A 75 10.64 -1.37 12.19
N ASP A 76 11.72 -1.24 12.96
CA ASP A 76 13.00 -0.67 12.51
C ASP A 76 13.95 -1.71 11.88
N GLY A 77 13.43 -2.91 11.61
CA GLY A 77 14.15 -4.01 10.98
C GLY A 77 14.59 -3.67 9.55
N ARG A 78 15.36 -4.58 8.94
CA ARG A 78 15.85 -4.37 7.58
C ARG A 78 14.69 -4.56 6.58
N PRO A 79 14.45 -3.62 5.65
CA PRO A 79 13.47 -3.80 4.60
C PRO A 79 13.88 -4.91 3.63
N GLU A 80 12.90 -5.61 3.09
CA GLU A 80 13.09 -6.75 2.18
C GLU A 80 11.99 -6.81 1.12
N LEU A 81 12.24 -7.48 0.00
CA LEU A 81 11.19 -7.83 -0.95
C LEU A 81 10.59 -9.18 -0.51
N ALA A 82 9.32 -9.16 -0.14
CA ALA A 82 8.55 -10.35 0.16
C ALA A 82 7.89 -10.85 -1.13
N PHE A 83 8.18 -12.10 -1.53
CA PHE A 83 7.53 -12.77 -2.65
C PHE A 83 6.54 -13.79 -2.11
N PHE A 84 5.37 -13.85 -2.74
CA PHE A 84 4.33 -14.81 -2.43
C PHE A 84 4.13 -15.67 -3.67
N ALA A 85 4.18 -16.98 -3.48
CA ALA A 85 3.90 -17.94 -4.53
C ALA A 85 3.20 -19.11 -3.89
N ASP A 86 1.93 -19.32 -4.25
CA ASP A 86 1.15 -20.47 -3.83
C ASP A 86 0.60 -21.22 -5.04
N GLY A 87 0.21 -22.47 -4.80
CA GLY A 87 -0.50 -23.28 -5.76
C GLY A 87 0.34 -23.91 -6.89
N SER A 88 -0.39 -24.50 -7.83
CA SER A 88 0.13 -25.18 -9.02
C SER A 88 -0.23 -24.40 -10.26
N TRP A 89 0.69 -24.34 -11.23
CA TRP A 89 0.45 -23.65 -12.48
C TRP A 89 -0.45 -24.48 -13.41
N PRO A 90 -1.49 -23.88 -14.01
CA PRO A 90 -2.29 -24.58 -14.99
C PRO A 90 -1.48 -24.85 -16.26
N GLY A 91 -1.92 -25.84 -17.06
CA GLY A 91 -1.42 -26.00 -18.42
C GLY A 91 -1.84 -24.80 -19.27
N LEU A 92 -0.90 -24.24 -20.03
CA LEU A 92 -1.12 -23.04 -20.84
C LEU A 92 -1.22 -23.37 -22.33
N THR A 93 -2.10 -22.68 -23.04
CA THR A 93 -2.12 -22.62 -24.50
C THR A 93 -1.01 -21.72 -25.03
N LEU A 94 -0.68 -21.80 -26.32
CA LEU A 94 0.34 -20.92 -26.93
C LEU A 94 0.01 -19.43 -26.74
N ALA A 95 -1.25 -19.02 -26.94
CA ALA A 95 -1.65 -17.63 -26.76
C ALA A 95 -1.48 -17.14 -25.30
N GLN A 96 -1.75 -18.02 -24.33
CA GLN A 96 -1.55 -17.70 -22.91
C GLN A 96 -0.06 -17.65 -22.53
N VAL A 97 0.80 -18.42 -23.21
CA VAL A 97 2.26 -18.29 -23.07
C VAL A 97 2.73 -16.93 -23.61
N ASP A 98 2.22 -16.49 -24.76
CA ASP A 98 2.58 -15.18 -25.32
C ASP A 98 2.12 -14.03 -24.39
N GLU A 99 0.92 -14.13 -23.83
CA GLU A 99 0.42 -13.19 -22.83
C GLU A 99 1.28 -13.18 -21.56
N LEU A 100 1.66 -14.36 -21.05
CA LEU A 100 2.53 -14.49 -19.88
C LEU A 100 3.89 -13.82 -20.10
N LEU A 101 4.47 -13.94 -21.30
CA LEU A 101 5.74 -13.29 -21.62
C LEU A 101 5.64 -11.75 -21.58
N LEU A 102 4.52 -11.18 -22.06
CA LEU A 102 4.27 -9.74 -21.96
C LEU A 102 4.11 -9.30 -20.50
N ALA A 103 3.35 -10.04 -19.71
CA ALA A 103 3.18 -9.77 -18.29
C ALA A 103 4.51 -9.85 -17.52
N LEU A 104 5.42 -10.75 -17.92
CA LEU A 104 6.75 -10.90 -17.32
C LEU A 104 7.64 -9.68 -17.56
N ASP A 105 7.55 -9.05 -18.72
CA ASP A 105 8.29 -7.81 -19.02
C ASP A 105 7.83 -6.66 -18.11
N GLU A 106 6.51 -6.46 -17.98
CA GLU A 106 5.95 -5.45 -17.08
C GLU A 106 6.34 -5.72 -15.62
N TYR A 107 6.22 -6.97 -15.18
CA TYR A 107 6.60 -7.42 -13.85
C TYR A 107 8.08 -7.19 -13.56
N THR A 108 8.96 -7.45 -14.53
CA THR A 108 10.40 -7.19 -14.39
C THR A 108 10.68 -5.69 -14.28
N GLY A 109 9.91 -4.86 -14.97
CA GLY A 109 9.92 -3.41 -14.80
C GLY A 109 9.58 -2.98 -13.38
N ALA A 110 8.47 -3.50 -12.84
CA ALA A 110 8.07 -3.24 -11.45
C ALA A 110 9.13 -3.69 -10.44
N LEU A 111 9.72 -4.89 -10.64
CA LEU A 111 10.77 -5.41 -9.76
C LEU A 111 12.03 -4.54 -9.77
N ARG A 112 12.40 -3.96 -10.93
CA ARG A 112 13.52 -3.01 -11.01
C ARG A 112 13.23 -1.74 -10.20
N VAL A 113 12.01 -1.20 -10.29
CA VAL A 113 11.61 -0.01 -9.51
C VAL A 113 11.62 -0.33 -8.02
N ALA A 114 11.02 -1.45 -7.61
CA ALA A 114 11.01 -1.87 -6.21
C ALA A 114 12.42 -2.12 -5.65
N ARG A 115 13.35 -2.64 -6.48
CA ARG A 115 14.77 -2.74 -6.11
C ARG A 115 15.39 -1.38 -5.81
N GLU A 116 15.09 -0.35 -6.60
CA GLU A 116 15.63 1.00 -6.34
C GLU A 116 15.07 1.58 -5.03
N HIS A 117 13.78 1.39 -4.75
CA HIS A 117 13.19 1.78 -3.46
C HIS A 117 13.78 1.01 -2.27
N LEU A 118 13.97 -0.31 -2.40
CA LEU A 118 14.67 -1.10 -1.39
C LEU A 118 16.09 -0.54 -1.14
N ALA A 119 16.82 -0.22 -2.20
CA ALA A 119 18.16 0.34 -2.08
C ALA A 119 18.15 1.73 -1.42
N ALA A 120 17.14 2.56 -1.70
CA ALA A 120 16.95 3.86 -1.05
C ALA A 120 16.63 3.72 0.44
N ALA A 121 15.64 2.89 0.78
CA ALA A 121 15.25 2.61 2.16
C ALA A 121 16.44 2.12 3.00
N LEU A 122 17.27 1.22 2.44
CA LEU A 122 18.48 0.74 3.11
C LEU A 122 19.53 1.84 3.36
N ARG A 123 19.65 2.83 2.45
CA ARG A 123 20.56 3.97 2.66
C ARG A 123 20.06 4.87 3.78
N THR A 124 18.78 5.23 3.77
CA THR A 124 18.17 6.08 4.80
C THR A 124 18.31 5.47 6.20
N GLN A 125 18.15 4.14 6.32
CA GLN A 125 18.37 3.43 7.58
C GLN A 125 19.82 3.49 8.09
N HIS A 126 20.80 3.52 7.19
CA HIS A 126 22.21 3.65 7.57
C HIS A 126 22.57 5.08 8.02
N GLU A 127 21.88 6.09 7.52
CA GLU A 127 22.12 7.50 7.87
C GLU A 127 21.44 7.91 9.19
N GLY A 128 20.38 7.20 9.60
CA GLY A 128 19.65 7.44 10.86
C GLY A 128 20.20 6.72 12.10
N ARG A 129 21.31 5.99 11.98
CA ARG A 129 21.94 5.18 13.06
C ARG A 129 23.31 5.71 13.45
#